data_AF-A0A7M7IMW1-F1
#
_entry.id   AF-A0A7M7IMW1-F1
#
_cell.length_a   1.000
_cell.length_b   1.000
_cell.length_c   1.000
_cell.angle_alpha   90.00
_cell.angle_beta   90.00
_cell.angle_gamma   90.00
#
_symmetry.space_group_name_H-M   'P 1'
#
loop_
_entity.id
_entity.type
_entity.pdbx_description
1 polymer ?
#
loop_
_entity_poly.entity_id
_entity_poly.type
_entity_poly.pdbx_seq_one_letter_code
_entity_poly.pdbx_strand_id
1 'polypeptide(L)'
;METLYTGAIHGFPQSNAGLTNGISMGMGSSFDQDGVLSLIVVLGGSLSLVALVFAFITYSLFSDLRSLAGTTLMNLLAALFMVQLLFIVGVGGVQDSELCISLGLSLQYLRMTVVCWLAAMCHHLYATVASIPRRDDPPTYLKYSIFAWGAPFLNLAVAIFLQIREASNIWNIVDLTPFNCWFMGTKATIYTYGLPVFLLLLSAGYYLIKAAIVSRYTCSMQLEIKQREKMKRRRALQMILFLKVCMIVGFVAGCGVASRIWKIPFLWAVFCTAHSLQGLAVALSVACNCRVLKVYARKSYKQPKQQIAHSSSSMQLLAPAPDPV
;
A
#
# COMPACT_ATOMS: atom_id res chain seq x y z
N MET A 1 0.24 -39.79 21.26
CA MET A 1 0.77 -38.80 20.30
C MET A 1 -0.21 -38.60 19.13
N GLU A 2 -1.53 -38.59 19.38
CA GLU A 2 -2.57 -38.40 18.34
C GLU A 2 -3.80 -37.59 18.81
N THR A 3 -3.75 -36.91 19.96
CA THR A 3 -4.89 -36.11 20.47
C THR A 3 -4.63 -34.60 20.50
N LEU A 4 -3.46 -34.15 20.03
CA LEU A 4 -3.07 -32.73 20.01
C LEU A 4 -3.28 -32.05 18.64
N TYR A 5 -3.65 -32.81 17.60
CA TYR A 5 -3.79 -32.30 16.23
C TYR A 5 -5.21 -31.90 15.82
N THR A 6 -6.24 -32.30 16.57
CA THR A 6 -7.65 -32.01 16.22
C THR A 6 -8.22 -30.76 16.89
N GLY A 7 -7.49 -30.11 17.81
CA GLY A 7 -7.93 -28.86 18.44
C GLY A 7 -7.67 -27.58 17.63
N ALA A 8 -6.88 -27.67 16.54
CA ALA A 8 -6.37 -26.48 15.84
C ALA A 8 -7.20 -26.03 14.63
N ILE A 9 -8.35 -26.67 14.33
CA ILE A 9 -9.17 -26.34 13.14
C ILE A 9 -10.41 -25.47 13.49
N HIS A 10 -10.74 -25.31 14.76
CA HIS A 10 -11.78 -24.36 15.19
C HIS A 10 -11.17 -23.27 16.04
N GLY A 11 -10.89 -22.11 15.42
CA GLY A 11 -10.52 -20.90 16.13
C GLY A 11 -11.72 -20.34 16.90
N PHE A 12 -11.96 -20.85 18.10
CA PHE A 12 -12.60 -20.22 19.28
C PHE A 12 -12.56 -21.26 20.42
N PRO A 13 -12.06 -20.96 21.64
CA PRO A 13 -12.09 -21.92 22.73
C PRO A 13 -13.52 -22.10 23.28
N GLN A 14 -13.92 -23.36 23.48
CA GLN A 14 -15.18 -23.76 24.12
C GLN A 14 -15.21 -23.35 25.59
N SER A 15 -16.32 -22.73 25.99
CA SER A 15 -16.69 -22.41 27.36
C SER A 15 -17.12 -23.67 28.13
N ASN A 16 -16.19 -24.27 28.89
CA ASN A 16 -16.57 -25.20 29.95
C ASN A 16 -16.85 -24.41 31.24
N ALA A 17 -18.15 -24.25 31.50
CA ALA A 17 -18.68 -23.75 32.76
C ALA A 17 -18.42 -24.75 33.90
N GLY A 18 -17.63 -24.33 34.89
CA GLY A 18 -17.57 -24.93 36.22
C GLY A 18 -17.79 -23.83 37.25
N LEU A 19 -18.91 -23.92 37.98
CA LEU A 19 -19.37 -23.01 39.03
C LEU A 19 -18.26 -22.60 40.02
N THR A 20 -18.16 -21.31 40.35
CA THR A 20 -18.37 -20.78 41.71
C THR A 20 -18.35 -19.25 41.72
N ASN A 21 -19.07 -18.69 42.69
CA ASN A 21 -19.52 -17.31 42.81
C ASN A 21 -18.43 -16.23 42.86
N GLY A 22 -18.76 -15.06 42.29
CA GLY A 22 -18.36 -13.77 42.87
C GLY A 22 -17.32 -12.98 42.08
N ILE A 23 -17.80 -11.96 41.37
CA ILE A 23 -17.09 -10.71 41.05
C ILE A 23 -15.80 -10.86 40.22
N SER A 24 -15.93 -10.96 38.89
CA SER A 24 -14.81 -10.72 37.96
C SER A 24 -15.24 -9.93 36.73
N MET A 25 -15.63 -8.68 36.94
CA MET A 25 -15.94 -7.73 35.85
C MET A 25 -14.69 -6.99 35.30
N GLY A 26 -13.48 -7.52 35.57
CA GLY A 26 -12.20 -6.89 35.19
C GLY A 26 -11.25 -7.76 34.36
N MET A 27 -11.60 -9.02 34.08
CA MET A 27 -10.72 -9.96 33.35
C MET A 27 -11.26 -10.34 31.97
N GLY A 28 -12.50 -9.97 31.64
CA GLY A 28 -13.10 -10.20 30.32
C GLY A 28 -12.84 -9.09 29.30
N SER A 29 -12.43 -7.89 29.73
CA SER A 29 -12.28 -6.72 28.84
C SER A 29 -10.94 -6.67 28.10
N SER A 30 -9.85 -7.16 28.69
CA SER A 30 -8.52 -7.18 28.04
C SER A 30 -8.40 -8.27 26.97
N PHE A 31 -8.90 -9.47 27.26
CA PHE A 31 -8.90 -10.58 26.29
C PHE A 31 -9.84 -10.33 25.10
N ASP A 32 -10.95 -9.62 25.31
CA ASP A 32 -11.87 -9.24 24.23
C ASP A 32 -11.25 -8.16 23.31
N GLN A 33 -10.52 -7.21 23.88
CA GLN A 33 -9.89 -6.13 23.10
C GLN A 33 -8.80 -6.64 22.13
N ASP A 34 -7.96 -7.58 22.57
CA ASP A 34 -6.91 -8.17 21.73
C ASP A 34 -7.49 -9.10 20.66
N GLY A 35 -8.56 -9.84 20.99
CA GLY A 35 -9.30 -10.67 20.05
C GLY A 35 -10.00 -9.84 18.96
N VAL A 36 -10.69 -8.76 19.36
CA VAL A 36 -11.33 -7.81 18.44
C VAL A 36 -10.31 -7.14 17.53
N LEU A 37 -9.16 -6.73 18.06
CA LEU A 37 -8.11 -6.10 17.25
C LEU A 37 -7.54 -7.10 16.21
N SER A 38 -7.32 -8.35 16.62
CA SER A 38 -6.87 -9.41 15.71
C SER A 38 -7.89 -9.67 14.60
N LEU A 39 -9.18 -9.70 14.93
CA LEU A 39 -10.27 -9.83 13.96
C LEU A 39 -10.27 -8.66 12.97
N ILE A 40 -10.13 -7.42 13.44
CA ILE A 40 -10.04 -6.22 12.60
C ILE A 40 -8.83 -6.29 11.67
N VAL A 41 -7.68 -6.75 12.16
CA VAL A 41 -6.47 -6.90 11.35
C VAL A 41 -6.65 -7.95 10.25
N VAL A 42 -7.24 -9.10 10.58
CA VAL A 42 -7.47 -10.18 9.62
C VAL A 42 -8.51 -9.78 8.58
N LEU A 43 -9.69 -9.30 9.00
CA LEU A 43 -10.78 -8.93 8.08
C LEU A 43 -10.41 -7.70 7.26
N GLY A 44 -9.95 -6.63 7.91
CA GLY A 44 -9.53 -5.39 7.24
C GLY A 44 -8.34 -5.62 6.32
N GLY A 45 -7.35 -6.40 6.77
CA GLY A 45 -6.19 -6.77 5.98
C GLY A 45 -6.55 -7.61 4.76
N SER A 46 -7.42 -8.61 4.91
CA SER A 46 -7.88 -9.45 3.79
C SER A 46 -8.62 -8.63 2.73
N LEU A 47 -9.51 -7.74 3.17
CA LEU A 47 -10.21 -6.81 2.26
C LEU A 47 -9.22 -5.87 1.54
N SER A 48 -8.22 -5.35 2.26
CA SER A 48 -7.13 -4.56 1.70
C SER A 48 -6.32 -5.31 0.65
N LEU A 49 -5.98 -6.58 0.89
CA LEU A 49 -5.25 -7.42 -0.07
C LEU A 49 -6.04 -7.59 -1.36
N VAL A 50 -7.33 -7.93 -1.27
CA VAL A 50 -8.21 -8.07 -2.44
C VAL A 50 -8.26 -6.75 -3.22
N ALA A 51 -8.45 -5.62 -2.54
CA ALA A 51 -8.46 -4.31 -3.18
C ALA A 51 -7.13 -3.96 -3.87
N LEU A 52 -5.99 -4.28 -3.25
CA LEU A 52 -4.67 -4.08 -3.85
C LEU A 52 -4.46 -4.93 -5.10
N VAL A 53 -4.92 -6.19 -5.10
CA VAL A 53 -4.87 -7.06 -6.29
C VAL A 53 -5.69 -6.45 -7.43
N PHE A 54 -6.91 -5.99 -7.16
CA PHE A 54 -7.72 -5.31 -8.17
C PHE A 54 -7.05 -4.04 -8.70
N ALA A 55 -6.44 -3.23 -7.83
CA ALA A 55 -5.69 -2.04 -8.25
C ALA A 55 -4.47 -2.41 -9.13
N PHE A 56 -3.74 -3.46 -8.76
CA PHE A 56 -2.59 -3.96 -9.53
C PHE A 56 -3.00 -4.47 -10.92
N ILE A 57 -4.06 -5.28 -11.01
CA ILE A 57 -4.60 -5.78 -12.28
C ILE A 57 -5.06 -4.62 -13.16
N THR A 58 -5.78 -3.66 -12.59
CA THR A 58 -6.26 -2.46 -13.30
C THR A 58 -5.08 -1.72 -13.94
N TYR A 59 -4.03 -1.43 -13.20
CA TYR A 59 -2.86 -0.71 -13.73
C TYR A 59 -2.03 -1.55 -14.70
N SER A 60 -2.06 -2.87 -14.57
CA SER A 60 -1.39 -3.79 -15.50
C SER A 60 -2.08 -3.87 -16.86
N LEU A 61 -3.42 -3.90 -16.88
CA LEU A 61 -4.22 -4.11 -18.09
C LEU A 61 -4.40 -2.83 -18.93
N PHE A 62 -4.41 -1.66 -18.29
CA PHE A 62 -4.62 -0.40 -19.01
C PHE A 62 -3.27 0.22 -19.42
N SER A 63 -2.87 -0.02 -20.67
CA SER A 63 -1.67 0.57 -21.29
C SER A 63 -1.63 2.10 -21.21
N ASP A 64 -2.79 2.77 -21.25
CA ASP A 64 -2.97 4.21 -21.04
C ASP A 64 -2.47 4.71 -19.65
N LEU A 65 -2.33 3.79 -18.69
CA LEU A 65 -1.78 4.04 -17.35
C LEU A 65 -0.36 3.52 -17.17
N ARG A 66 0.16 2.68 -18.09
CA ARG A 66 1.54 2.13 -18.07
C ARG A 66 2.58 3.14 -18.58
N SER A 67 2.48 4.40 -18.14
CA SER A 67 3.62 5.32 -18.22
C SER A 67 4.64 4.96 -17.12
N LEU A 68 5.82 5.59 -17.16
CA LEU A 68 6.85 5.39 -16.12
C LEU A 68 6.29 5.58 -14.70
N ALA A 69 5.37 6.54 -14.51
CA ALA A 69 4.67 6.76 -13.24
C ALA A 69 3.70 5.63 -12.85
N GLY A 70 3.12 4.91 -13.81
CA GLY A 70 2.28 3.74 -13.58
C GLY A 70 3.11 2.54 -13.13
N THR A 71 4.26 2.29 -13.78
CA THR A 71 5.16 1.19 -13.40
C THR A 71 5.70 1.35 -11.99
N THR A 72 6.13 2.57 -11.61
CA THR A 72 6.57 2.83 -10.23
C THR A 72 5.46 2.67 -9.21
N LEU A 73 4.21 3.03 -9.57
CA LEU A 73 3.05 2.83 -8.71
C LEU A 73 2.71 1.35 -8.56
N MET A 74 2.86 0.54 -9.62
CA MET A 74 2.67 -0.91 -9.54
C MET A 74 3.66 -1.56 -8.57
N ASN A 75 4.94 -1.14 -8.57
CA ASN A 75 5.91 -1.63 -7.59
C ASN A 75 5.56 -1.22 -6.17
N LEU A 76 5.06 0.01 -5.96
CA LEU A 76 4.55 0.45 -4.66
C LEU A 76 3.38 -0.43 -4.19
N LEU A 77 2.42 -0.70 -5.08
CA LEU A 77 1.26 -1.56 -4.77
C LEU A 77 1.69 -2.99 -4.44
N ALA A 78 2.67 -3.54 -5.16
CA ALA A 78 3.22 -4.86 -4.88
C ALA A 78 3.95 -4.91 -3.53
N ALA A 79 4.75 -3.88 -3.21
CA ALA A 79 5.41 -3.77 -1.92
C ALA A 79 4.38 -3.64 -0.77
N LEU A 80 3.34 -2.81 -0.94
CA LEU A 80 2.24 -2.67 0.01
C LEU A 80 1.49 -3.99 0.22
N PHE A 81 1.24 -4.75 -0.85
CA PHE A 81 0.62 -6.07 -0.75
C PHE A 81 1.46 -7.01 0.11
N MET A 82 2.78 -7.06 -0.10
CA MET A 82 3.68 -7.89 0.70
C MET A 82 3.75 -7.44 2.16
N VAL A 83 3.81 -6.13 2.43
CA VAL A 83 3.74 -5.58 3.80
C VAL A 83 2.43 -6.01 4.49
N GLN A 84 1.31 -5.89 3.79
CA GLN A 84 0.00 -6.24 4.32
C GLN A 84 -0.13 -7.75 4.59
N LEU A 85 0.36 -8.57 3.68
CA LEU A 85 0.34 -10.03 3.81
C LEU A 85 1.14 -10.48 5.04
N LEU A 86 2.37 -10.01 5.18
CA LEU A 86 3.24 -10.33 6.32
C LEU A 86 2.66 -9.80 7.65
N PHE A 87 2.01 -8.63 7.61
CA PHE A 87 1.32 -8.10 8.79
C PHE A 87 0.22 -9.05 9.28
N ILE A 88 -0.61 -9.58 8.37
CA ILE A 88 -1.65 -10.56 8.72
C ILE A 88 -1.03 -11.85 9.25
N VAL A 89 0.04 -12.36 8.62
CA VAL A 89 0.73 -13.58 9.07
C VAL A 89 1.22 -13.45 10.51
N GLY A 90 1.71 -12.26 10.92
CA GLY A 90 2.17 -12.04 12.29
C GLY A 90 1.08 -11.83 13.34
N VAL A 91 -0.19 -11.68 12.97
CA VAL A 91 -1.26 -11.30 13.91
C VAL A 91 -1.49 -12.33 15.02
N GLY A 92 -1.30 -13.61 14.71
CA GLY A 92 -1.48 -14.72 15.67
C GLY A 92 -0.31 -14.94 16.62
N GLY A 93 0.74 -14.12 16.52
CA GLY A 93 2.00 -14.34 17.22
C GLY A 93 2.82 -15.47 16.58
N VAL A 94 4.11 -15.23 16.41
CA VAL A 94 5.04 -16.23 15.88
C VAL A 94 5.84 -16.80 17.04
N GLN A 95 5.65 -18.10 17.34
CA GLN A 95 6.32 -18.77 18.47
C GLN A 95 7.77 -19.13 18.15
N ASP A 96 8.05 -19.45 16.89
CA ASP A 96 9.39 -19.76 16.43
C ASP A 96 10.24 -18.48 16.32
N SER A 97 11.42 -18.50 16.95
CA SER A 97 12.28 -17.32 17.04
C SER A 97 12.86 -16.94 15.69
N GLU A 98 13.20 -17.91 14.83
CA GLU A 98 13.77 -17.64 13.51
C GLU A 98 12.72 -17.00 12.58
N LEU A 99 11.50 -17.53 12.61
CA LEU A 99 10.37 -16.98 11.85
C LEU A 99 10.00 -15.57 12.33
N CYS A 100 10.01 -15.31 13.65
CA CYS A 100 9.76 -13.99 14.22
C CYS A 100 10.79 -12.95 13.72
N ILE A 101 12.08 -13.29 13.74
CA ILE A 101 13.14 -12.42 13.27
C ILE A 101 13.03 -12.18 11.76
N SER A 102 12.81 -13.26 10.98
CA SER A 102 12.64 -13.18 9.53
C SER A 102 11.45 -12.29 9.14
N LEU A 103 10.32 -12.41 9.86
CA LEU A 103 9.16 -11.57 9.68
C LEU A 103 9.47 -10.08 9.95
N GLY A 104 10.13 -9.79 11.07
CA GLY A 104 10.51 -8.42 11.45
C GLY A 104 11.46 -7.77 10.43
N LEU A 105 12.47 -8.51 9.97
CA LEU A 105 13.41 -8.06 8.94
C LEU A 105 12.69 -7.78 7.61
N SER A 106 11.83 -8.71 7.19
CA SER A 106 11.06 -8.59 5.95
C SER A 106 10.12 -7.39 5.97
N LEU A 107 9.40 -7.18 7.08
CA LEU A 107 8.53 -6.03 7.26
C LEU A 107 9.30 -4.70 7.28
N GLN A 108 10.44 -4.64 7.97
CA GLN A 108 11.31 -3.45 7.98
C GLN A 108 11.75 -3.09 6.55
N TYR A 109 12.26 -4.06 5.80
CA TYR A 109 12.71 -3.88 4.42
C TYR A 109 11.58 -3.42 3.50
N LEU A 110 10.42 -4.10 3.55
CA LEU A 110 9.31 -3.80 2.66
C LEU A 110 8.66 -2.45 2.98
N ARG A 111 8.52 -2.07 4.26
CA ARG A 111 8.00 -0.75 4.63
C ARG A 111 8.93 0.37 4.15
N MET A 112 10.25 0.19 4.28
CA MET A 112 11.23 1.13 3.71
C MET A 112 11.14 1.19 2.18
N THR A 113 10.96 0.04 1.52
CA THR A 113 10.75 -0.06 0.08
C THR A 113 9.53 0.75 -0.38
N VAL A 114 8.40 0.67 0.34
CA VAL A 114 7.21 1.48 0.06
C VAL A 114 7.53 2.98 0.09
N VAL A 115 8.24 3.45 1.13
CA VAL A 115 8.57 4.88 1.26
C VAL A 115 9.59 5.33 0.22
N CYS A 116 10.58 4.50 -0.13
CA CYS A 116 11.53 4.81 -1.20
C CYS A 116 10.85 4.88 -2.58
N TRP A 117 9.94 3.96 -2.91
CA TRP A 117 9.14 4.04 -4.13
C TRP A 117 8.26 5.29 -4.16
N LEU A 118 7.67 5.67 -3.04
CA LEU A 118 6.89 6.89 -2.91
C LEU A 118 7.73 8.15 -3.19
N ALA A 119 8.91 8.26 -2.57
CA ALA A 119 9.83 9.37 -2.81
C ALA A 119 10.30 9.42 -4.27
N ALA A 120 10.66 8.27 -4.86
CA ALA A 120 11.02 8.15 -6.27
C ALA A 120 9.90 8.63 -7.20
N MET A 121 8.64 8.29 -6.89
CA MET A 121 7.48 8.75 -7.65
C MET A 121 7.28 10.26 -7.60
N CYS A 122 7.42 10.86 -6.41
CA CYS A 122 7.32 12.31 -6.23
C CYS A 122 8.44 13.05 -6.97
N HIS A 123 9.67 12.55 -6.90
CA HIS A 123 10.79 13.10 -7.65
C HIS A 123 10.57 12.97 -9.17
N HIS A 124 10.18 11.78 -9.65
CA HIS A 124 9.89 11.55 -11.06
C HIS A 124 8.79 12.46 -11.60
N LEU A 125 7.73 12.71 -10.80
CA LEU A 125 6.70 13.67 -11.15
C LEU A 125 7.26 15.07 -11.32
N TYR A 126 8.06 15.55 -10.36
CA TYR A 126 8.74 16.83 -10.45
C TYR A 126 9.62 16.92 -11.71
N ALA A 127 10.46 15.91 -11.94
CA ALA A 127 11.35 15.85 -13.10
C ALA A 127 10.54 15.91 -14.41
N THR A 128 9.45 15.15 -14.51
CA THR A 128 8.58 15.13 -15.70
C THR A 128 7.91 16.48 -15.98
N VAL A 129 7.51 17.22 -14.93
CA VAL A 129 6.89 18.54 -15.14
C VAL A 129 7.91 19.65 -15.42
N ALA A 130 9.16 19.48 -14.96
CA ALA A 130 10.25 20.43 -15.16
C ALA A 130 11.04 20.19 -16.45
N SER A 131 11.10 18.95 -16.94
CA SER A 131 11.81 18.60 -18.16
C SER A 131 11.08 19.09 -19.40
N ILE A 132 11.83 19.70 -20.32
CA ILE A 132 11.44 19.85 -21.72
C ILE A 132 11.64 18.47 -22.38
N PRO A 133 10.71 17.95 -23.20
CA PRO A 133 10.87 16.62 -23.81
C PRO A 133 12.16 16.57 -24.63
N ARG A 134 13.17 15.80 -24.18
CA ARG A 134 14.37 15.46 -24.96
C ARG A 134 14.25 14.01 -25.41
N ARG A 135 14.64 13.75 -26.66
CA ARG A 135 14.43 12.47 -27.35
C ARG A 135 15.39 11.36 -26.90
N ASP A 136 16.47 11.69 -26.19
CA ASP A 136 17.63 10.79 -26.00
C ASP A 136 17.97 10.46 -24.54
N ASP A 137 17.05 10.64 -23.58
CA ASP A 137 17.35 10.31 -22.18
C ASP A 137 17.38 8.78 -21.95
N PRO A 138 18.40 8.24 -21.24
CA PRO A 138 18.46 6.82 -20.88
C PRO A 138 17.25 6.40 -20.02
N PRO A 139 16.96 5.09 -19.86
CA PRO A 139 15.78 4.63 -19.12
C PRO A 139 15.84 5.06 -17.66
N THR A 140 15.18 6.19 -17.38
CA THR A 140 15.10 6.82 -16.06
C THR A 140 14.54 5.86 -15.00
N TYR A 141 13.76 4.85 -15.41
CA TYR A 141 13.22 3.80 -14.54
C TYR A 141 14.29 3.01 -13.78
N LEU A 142 15.37 2.61 -14.46
CA LEU A 142 16.38 1.73 -13.85
C LEU A 142 17.04 2.38 -12.64
N LYS A 143 17.34 3.69 -12.74
CA LYS A 143 17.90 4.49 -11.65
C LYS A 143 16.96 4.51 -10.44
N TYR A 144 15.66 4.74 -10.65
CA TYR A 144 14.68 4.72 -9.56
C TYR A 144 14.49 3.33 -8.97
N SER A 145 14.53 2.27 -9.79
CA SER A 145 14.43 0.89 -9.31
C SER A 145 15.62 0.51 -8.44
N ILE A 146 16.84 0.83 -8.87
CA ILE A 146 18.06 0.58 -8.07
C ILE A 146 17.98 1.33 -6.74
N PHE A 147 17.55 2.59 -6.75
CA PHE A 147 17.35 3.35 -5.51
C PHE A 147 16.27 2.74 -4.61
N ALA A 148 15.09 2.46 -5.16
CA ALA A 148 13.93 2.08 -4.37
C ALA A 148 14.00 0.66 -3.80
N TRP A 149 14.78 -0.23 -4.41
CA TRP A 149 15.07 -1.56 -3.86
C TRP A 149 16.39 -1.61 -3.10
N GLY A 150 17.43 -0.90 -3.56
CA GLY A 150 18.76 -0.93 -2.96
C GLY A 150 18.87 -0.14 -1.65
N ALA A 151 18.27 1.05 -1.57
CA ALA A 151 18.34 1.86 -0.34
C ALA A 151 17.69 1.17 0.88
N PRO A 152 16.53 0.48 0.75
CA PRO A 152 15.99 -0.36 1.82
C PRO A 152 16.90 -1.50 2.27
N PHE A 153 17.64 -2.14 1.36
CA PHE A 153 18.63 -3.18 1.73
C PHE A 153 19.75 -2.62 2.58
N LEU A 154 20.32 -1.47 2.18
CA LEU A 154 21.36 -0.80 2.96
C LEU A 154 20.83 -0.39 4.34
N ASN A 155 19.61 0.15 4.39
CA ASN A 155 18.95 0.50 5.64
C ASN A 155 18.74 -0.73 6.54
N LEU A 156 18.34 -1.87 5.99
CA LEU A 156 18.18 -3.12 6.72
C LEU A 156 19.51 -3.60 7.31
N ALA A 157 20.61 -3.50 6.56
CA ALA A 157 21.94 -3.86 7.07
C ALA A 157 22.32 -3.00 8.29
N VAL A 158 22.03 -1.70 8.26
CA VAL A 158 22.21 -0.81 9.41
C VAL A 158 21.31 -1.21 10.58
N ALA A 159 20.06 -1.60 10.31
CA ALA A 159 19.11 -2.05 11.33
C ALA A 159 19.60 -3.32 12.05
N ILE A 160 20.10 -4.29 11.28
CA ILE A 160 20.70 -5.53 11.82
C ILE A 160 21.93 -5.18 12.66
N PHE A 161 22.80 -4.31 12.16
CA PHE A 161 23.99 -3.90 12.90
C PHE A 161 23.63 -3.25 14.25
N LEU A 162 22.66 -2.32 14.27
CA LEU A 162 22.19 -1.70 15.51
C LEU A 162 21.54 -2.72 16.45
N GLN A 163 20.76 -3.67 15.92
CA GLN A 163 20.15 -4.73 16.71
C GLN A 163 21.20 -5.63 17.38
N ILE A 164 22.27 -6.01 16.68
CA ILE A 164 23.38 -6.80 17.25
C ILE A 164 24.13 -6.02 18.34
N ARG A 165 24.23 -4.70 18.21
CA ARG A 165 24.91 -3.85 19.21
C ARG A 165 24.09 -3.65 20.48
N GLU A 166 22.77 -3.75 20.38
CA GLU A 166 21.84 -3.57 21.50
C GLU A 166 21.49 -4.88 22.18
N ALA A 167 21.14 -5.90 21.40
CA ALA A 167 20.89 -7.24 21.89
C ALA A 167 22.20 -8.02 21.75
N SER A 168 22.83 -8.37 22.87
CA SER A 168 24.05 -9.18 22.91
C SER A 168 23.95 -10.49 22.11
N ASN A 169 22.72 -10.95 21.82
CA ASN A 169 22.41 -12.01 20.88
C ASN A 169 21.23 -11.61 19.96
N ILE A 170 21.38 -11.79 18.64
CA ILE A 170 20.33 -11.50 17.65
C ILE A 170 19.09 -12.40 17.80
N TRP A 171 19.28 -13.58 18.38
CA TRP A 171 18.24 -14.56 18.69
C TRP A 171 17.35 -14.17 19.87
N ASN A 172 17.66 -13.05 20.54
CA ASN A 172 16.85 -12.56 21.63
C ASN A 172 15.63 -11.79 21.09
N ILE A 173 14.49 -12.47 21.05
CA ILE A 173 13.20 -11.96 20.56
C ILE A 173 12.37 -11.22 21.63
N VAL A 174 12.89 -11.01 22.85
CA VAL A 174 12.14 -10.39 23.96
C VAL A 174 11.62 -8.99 23.63
N ASP A 175 12.34 -8.24 22.78
CA ASP A 175 11.90 -6.90 22.34
C ASP A 175 10.91 -6.92 21.16
N LEU A 176 10.79 -8.05 20.47
CA LEU A 176 9.98 -8.25 19.27
C LEU A 176 8.61 -8.86 19.60
N THR A 177 8.57 -9.84 20.52
CA THR A 177 7.34 -10.59 20.84
C THR A 177 6.18 -9.73 21.34
N PRO A 178 6.36 -8.66 22.16
CA PRO A 178 5.24 -7.84 22.60
C PRO A 178 4.61 -7.01 21.46
N PHE A 179 5.25 -6.97 20.29
CA PHE A 179 4.85 -6.22 19.10
C PHE A 179 4.60 -7.16 17.91
N ASN A 180 4.23 -8.43 18.17
CA ASN A 180 3.96 -9.45 17.15
C ASN A 180 5.10 -9.63 16.13
N CYS A 181 6.35 -9.38 16.55
CA CYS A 181 7.53 -9.39 15.69
C CYS A 181 7.44 -8.41 14.50
N TRP A 182 6.54 -7.42 14.56
CA TRP A 182 6.35 -6.45 13.49
C TRP A 182 7.36 -5.30 13.52
N PHE A 183 8.01 -5.08 14.66
CA PHE A 183 9.00 -4.01 14.84
C PHE A 183 10.26 -4.57 15.49
N MET A 184 11.39 -3.98 15.09
CA MET A 184 12.68 -4.22 15.74
C MET A 184 12.76 -3.53 17.11
N GLY A 185 13.93 -3.63 17.76
CA GLY A 185 14.23 -2.86 18.97
C GLY A 185 13.92 -1.36 18.81
N THR A 186 13.62 -0.68 19.91
CA THR A 186 13.13 0.71 19.89
C THR A 186 14.09 1.65 19.17
N LYS A 187 15.39 1.57 19.46
CA LYS A 187 16.41 2.44 18.85
C LYS A 187 16.61 2.11 17.37
N ALA A 188 16.71 0.82 17.01
CA ALA A 188 16.72 0.40 15.60
C ALA A 188 15.49 0.97 14.86
N THR A 189 14.29 0.82 15.41
CA THR A 189 13.06 1.39 14.83
C THR A 189 13.14 2.90 14.67
N ILE A 190 13.64 3.66 15.66
CA ILE A 190 13.76 5.12 15.55
C ILE A 190 14.77 5.51 14.45
N TYR A 191 15.96 4.93 14.46
CA TYR A 191 17.07 5.36 13.59
C TYR A 191 17.02 4.79 12.18
N THR A 192 16.46 3.58 11.99
CA THR A 192 16.41 2.93 10.67
C THR A 192 15.03 2.96 10.04
N TYR A 193 13.97 3.15 10.81
CA TYR A 193 12.63 3.36 10.25
C TYR A 193 12.17 4.82 10.40
N GLY A 194 12.02 5.31 11.64
CA GLY A 194 11.41 6.62 11.91
C GLY A 194 12.11 7.79 11.24
N LEU A 195 13.42 7.95 11.47
CA LEU A 195 14.20 9.06 10.91
C LEU A 195 14.27 8.99 9.37
N PRO A 196 14.63 7.85 8.72
CA PRO A 196 14.65 7.76 7.27
C PRO A 196 13.28 8.00 6.63
N VAL A 197 12.20 7.48 7.22
CA VAL A 197 10.84 7.71 6.71
C VAL A 197 10.46 9.19 6.79
N PHE A 198 10.75 9.85 7.91
CA PHE A 198 10.51 11.28 8.06
C PHE A 198 11.25 12.10 6.98
N LEU A 199 12.54 11.84 6.78
CA LEU A 199 13.34 12.53 5.76
C LEU A 199 12.82 12.27 4.33
N LEU A 200 12.46 11.03 4.01
CA LEU A 200 11.93 10.68 2.69
C LEU A 200 10.55 11.32 2.46
N LEU A 201 9.66 11.35 3.45
CA LEU A 201 8.35 12.00 3.34
C LEU A 201 8.48 13.53 3.20
N LEU A 202 9.41 14.15 3.92
CA LEU A 202 9.74 15.57 3.72
C LEU A 202 10.22 15.84 2.30
N SER A 203 11.13 15.00 1.79
CA SER A 203 11.63 15.12 0.41
C SER A 203 10.49 14.95 -0.62
N ALA A 204 9.59 13.98 -0.40
CA ALA A 204 8.43 13.75 -1.24
C ALA A 204 7.48 14.97 -1.25
N GLY A 205 7.20 15.55 -0.09
CA GLY A 205 6.41 16.78 0.05
C GLY A 205 7.06 17.97 -0.67
N TYR A 206 8.36 18.16 -0.51
CA TYR A 206 9.13 19.19 -1.22
C TYR A 206 9.02 19.04 -2.75
N TYR A 207 9.20 17.82 -3.28
CA TYR A 207 9.05 17.56 -4.72
C TYR A 207 7.62 17.78 -5.22
N LEU A 208 6.60 17.42 -4.42
CA LEU A 208 5.19 17.69 -4.78
C LEU A 208 4.91 19.20 -4.86
N ILE A 209 5.41 19.99 -3.91
CA ILE A 209 5.25 21.45 -3.93
C ILE A 209 5.94 22.05 -5.16
N LYS A 210 7.19 21.66 -5.43
CA LYS A 210 7.90 22.10 -6.64
C LYS A 210 7.18 21.70 -7.92
N ALA A 211 6.69 20.45 -7.99
CA ALA A 211 5.93 19.98 -9.12
C ALA A 211 4.65 20.80 -9.34
N ALA A 212 3.97 21.18 -8.27
CA ALA A 212 2.78 22.03 -8.34
C ALA A 212 3.10 23.44 -8.87
N ILE A 213 4.17 24.06 -8.38
CA ILE A 213 4.63 25.38 -8.84
C ILE A 213 4.99 25.32 -10.33
N VAL A 214 5.91 24.42 -10.71
CA VAL A 214 6.36 24.28 -12.10
C VAL A 214 5.21 23.89 -13.03
N SER A 215 4.29 23.03 -12.58
CA SER A 215 3.11 22.67 -13.37
C SER A 215 2.21 23.86 -13.64
N ARG A 216 2.05 24.81 -12.71
CA ARG A 216 1.26 26.02 -12.94
C ARG A 216 1.87 26.88 -14.04
N TYR A 217 3.18 27.13 -13.97
CA TYR A 217 3.92 27.88 -14.99
C TYR A 217 3.90 27.19 -16.36
N THR A 218 4.15 25.88 -16.40
CA THR A 218 4.15 25.12 -17.67
C THR A 218 2.77 25.13 -18.32
N CYS A 219 1.69 25.03 -17.52
CA CYS A 219 0.33 25.10 -18.05
C CYS A 219 -0.06 26.51 -18.47
N SER A 220 0.45 27.58 -17.84
CA SER A 220 0.15 28.95 -18.27
C SER A 220 0.78 29.32 -19.60
N MET A 221 1.88 28.66 -19.98
CA MET A 221 2.57 28.88 -21.27
C MET A 221 1.90 28.16 -22.45
N GLN A 222 0.91 27.30 -22.21
CA GLN A 222 0.20 26.59 -23.28
C GLN A 222 -0.86 27.49 -23.93
N LEU A 223 -0.67 27.79 -25.22
CA LEU A 223 -1.54 28.68 -25.99
C LEU A 223 -2.92 28.06 -26.28
N GLU A 224 -2.97 26.76 -26.54
CA GLU A 224 -4.25 26.07 -26.78
C GLU A 224 -5.02 25.83 -25.48
N ILE A 225 -6.13 26.54 -25.29
CA ILE A 225 -7.00 26.44 -24.11
C ILE A 225 -7.42 24.99 -23.82
N LYS A 226 -7.82 24.24 -24.86
CA LYS A 226 -8.27 22.84 -24.72
C LYS A 226 -7.15 21.91 -24.25
N GLN A 227 -5.92 22.10 -24.75
CA GLN A 227 -4.77 21.30 -24.32
C GLN A 227 -4.30 21.70 -22.92
N ARG A 228 -4.28 23.00 -22.62
CA ARG A 228 -3.98 23.56 -21.30
C ARG A 228 -4.88 22.97 -20.21
N GLU A 229 -6.19 23.02 -20.39
CA GLU A 229 -7.13 22.49 -19.39
C GLU A 229 -7.01 20.96 -19.24
N LYS A 230 -6.79 20.24 -20.34
CA LYS A 230 -6.55 18.79 -20.31
C LYS A 230 -5.25 18.44 -19.56
N MET A 231 -4.18 19.19 -19.77
CA MET A 231 -2.88 19.01 -19.11
C MET A 231 -2.97 19.34 -17.62
N LYS A 232 -3.55 20.51 -17.28
CA LYS A 232 -3.78 20.97 -15.90
C LYS A 232 -4.57 19.95 -15.11
N ARG A 233 -5.69 19.45 -15.66
CA ARG A 233 -6.51 18.42 -15.03
C ARG A 233 -5.75 17.11 -14.82
N ARG A 234 -4.98 16.66 -15.82
CA ARG A 234 -4.19 15.41 -15.71
C ARG A 234 -3.12 15.50 -14.63
N ARG A 235 -2.33 16.58 -14.63
CA ARG A 235 -1.27 16.81 -13.64
C ARG A 235 -1.84 17.00 -12.23
N ALA A 236 -2.93 17.76 -12.09
CA ALA A 236 -3.62 17.94 -10.80
C ALA A 236 -4.12 16.62 -10.21
N LEU A 237 -4.78 15.77 -11.01
CA LEU A 237 -5.23 14.45 -10.55
C LEU A 237 -4.07 13.56 -10.10
N GLN A 238 -2.93 13.59 -10.81
CA GLN A 238 -1.76 12.81 -10.44
C GLN A 238 -1.08 13.34 -9.17
N MET A 239 -0.96 14.67 -9.01
CA MET A 239 -0.45 15.29 -7.78
C MET A 239 -1.35 14.97 -6.58
N ILE A 240 -2.67 15.07 -6.73
CA ILE A 240 -3.63 14.74 -5.67
C ILE A 240 -3.52 13.26 -5.29
N LEU A 241 -3.37 12.36 -6.27
CA LEU A 241 -3.17 10.94 -5.99
C LEU A 241 -1.91 10.72 -5.13
N PHE A 242 -0.77 11.25 -5.55
CA PHE A 242 0.50 11.06 -4.82
C PHE A 242 0.47 11.71 -3.45
N LEU A 243 -0.16 12.88 -3.31
CA LEU A 243 -0.38 13.51 -2.01
C LEU A 243 -1.23 12.62 -1.09
N LYS A 244 -2.34 12.06 -1.58
CA LYS A 244 -3.17 11.13 -0.79
C LYS A 244 -2.38 9.91 -0.33
N VAL A 245 -1.60 9.30 -1.23
CA VAL A 245 -0.75 8.15 -0.90
C VAL A 245 0.33 8.55 0.13
N CYS A 246 0.96 9.72 -0.01
CA CYS A 246 1.91 10.23 0.97
C CYS A 246 1.29 10.40 2.35
N MET A 247 0.09 10.98 2.43
CA MET A 247 -0.61 11.18 3.69
C MET A 247 -0.99 9.85 4.34
N ILE A 248 -1.49 8.89 3.56
CA ILE A 248 -1.86 7.56 4.07
C ILE A 248 -0.62 6.79 4.59
N VAL A 249 0.44 6.72 3.79
CA VAL A 249 1.69 6.04 4.17
C VAL A 249 2.35 6.72 5.36
N GLY A 250 2.41 8.06 5.36
CA GLY A 250 2.99 8.84 6.45
C GLY A 250 2.20 8.72 7.75
N PHE A 251 0.87 8.70 7.70
CA PHE A 251 0.04 8.48 8.87
C PHE A 251 0.29 7.11 9.50
N VAL A 252 0.24 6.03 8.70
CA VAL A 252 0.48 4.67 9.20
C VAL A 252 1.90 4.52 9.76
N ALA A 253 2.91 5.04 9.06
CA ALA A 253 4.29 4.99 9.54
C ALA A 253 4.49 5.80 10.83
N GLY A 254 3.90 7.00 10.92
CA GLY A 254 3.93 7.84 12.11
C GLY A 254 3.28 7.14 13.31
N CYS A 255 2.08 6.57 13.13
CA CYS A 255 1.41 5.78 14.17
C CYS A 255 2.25 4.56 14.60
N GLY A 256 2.94 3.90 13.66
CA GLY A 256 3.81 2.76 13.98
C GLY A 256 5.05 3.13 14.80
N VAL A 257 5.71 4.25 14.46
CA VAL A 257 6.84 4.76 15.25
C VAL A 257 6.34 5.24 16.62
N ALA A 258 5.24 5.98 16.64
CA ALA A 258 4.58 6.48 17.86
C ALA A 258 4.20 5.35 18.83
N SER A 259 3.58 4.28 18.32
CA SER A 259 3.18 3.14 19.13
C SER A 259 4.39 2.44 19.75
N ARG A 260 5.51 2.36 19.01
CA ARG A 260 6.76 1.79 19.54
C ARG A 260 7.41 2.65 20.62
N ILE A 261 7.43 3.97 20.45
CA ILE A 261 8.08 4.91 21.38
C ILE A 261 7.27 5.06 22.67
N TRP A 262 5.98 5.38 22.54
CA TRP A 262 5.14 5.71 23.69
C TRP A 262 4.51 4.50 24.37
N LYS A 263 4.47 3.34 23.71
CA LYS A 263 3.92 2.08 24.26
C LYS A 263 2.49 2.24 24.79
N ILE A 264 1.70 3.14 24.19
CA ILE A 264 0.30 3.40 24.55
C ILE A 264 -0.61 2.41 23.79
N PRO A 265 -1.47 1.63 24.49
CA PRO A 265 -2.36 0.64 23.85
C PRO A 265 -3.30 1.24 22.79
N PHE A 266 -3.78 2.47 23.02
CA PHE A 266 -4.61 3.18 22.04
C PHE A 266 -3.87 3.44 20.72
N LEU A 267 -2.61 3.90 20.78
CA LEU A 267 -1.80 4.14 19.57
C LEU A 267 -1.47 2.83 18.85
N TRP A 268 -1.28 1.74 19.59
CA TRP A 268 -1.13 0.40 19.02
C TRP A 268 -2.38 -0.02 18.25
N ALA A 269 -3.57 0.10 18.85
CA ALA A 269 -4.84 -0.22 18.21
C ALA A 269 -5.10 0.63 16.96
N VAL A 270 -4.83 1.94 17.03
CA VAL A 270 -4.92 2.85 15.89
C VAL A 270 -3.95 2.44 14.79
N PHE A 271 -2.69 2.14 15.13
CA PHE A 271 -1.71 1.66 14.15
C PHE A 271 -2.17 0.37 13.48
N CYS A 272 -2.59 -0.64 14.25
CA CYS A 272 -3.02 -1.93 13.71
C CYS A 272 -4.23 -1.79 12.78
N THR A 273 -5.21 -0.98 13.18
CA THR A 273 -6.41 -0.70 12.38
C THR A 273 -6.08 0.11 11.12
N ALA A 274 -5.26 1.16 11.25
CA ALA A 274 -4.87 1.98 10.12
C ALA A 274 -4.01 1.21 9.12
N HIS A 275 -3.08 0.39 9.62
CA HIS A 275 -2.24 -0.48 8.80
C HIS A 275 -3.06 -1.59 8.13
N SER A 276 -4.07 -2.18 8.80
CA SER A 276 -4.93 -3.19 8.16
C SER A 276 -5.78 -2.61 7.01
N LEU A 277 -6.17 -1.34 7.10
CA LEU A 277 -6.95 -0.64 6.08
C LEU A 277 -6.11 0.17 5.07
N GLN A 278 -4.79 0.23 5.25
CA GLN A 278 -3.89 1.04 4.44
C GLN A 278 -3.97 0.66 2.95
N GLY A 279 -3.91 -0.65 2.67
CA GLY A 279 -3.97 -1.17 1.30
C GLY A 279 -5.27 -0.78 0.60
N LEU A 280 -6.41 -0.92 1.29
CA LEU A 280 -7.72 -0.50 0.79
C LEU A 280 -7.77 0.99 0.48
N ALA A 281 -7.29 1.85 1.38
CA ALA A 281 -7.29 3.29 1.20
C ALA A 281 -6.42 3.74 0.00
N VAL A 282 -5.26 3.11 -0.19
CA VAL A 282 -4.40 3.33 -1.36
C VAL A 282 -5.09 2.83 -2.63
N ALA A 283 -5.62 1.61 -2.63
CA ALA A 283 -6.32 1.03 -3.78
C ALA A 283 -7.52 1.88 -4.22
N LEU A 284 -8.33 2.36 -3.27
CA LEU A 284 -9.44 3.27 -3.54
C LEU A 284 -8.96 4.62 -4.09
N SER A 285 -7.88 5.19 -3.54
CA SER A 285 -7.31 6.44 -4.07
C SER A 285 -6.88 6.28 -5.53
N VAL A 286 -6.33 5.12 -5.86
CA VAL A 286 -5.84 4.73 -7.18
C VAL A 286 -7.00 4.44 -8.15
N ALA A 287 -8.06 3.75 -7.70
CA ALA A 287 -9.23 3.37 -8.48
C ALA A 287 -10.22 4.53 -8.71
N CYS A 288 -10.48 5.33 -7.67
CA CYS A 288 -11.33 6.53 -7.73
C CYS A 288 -10.65 7.70 -8.46
N ASN A 289 -9.44 7.51 -8.99
CA ASN A 289 -8.83 8.49 -9.87
C ASN A 289 -9.73 8.67 -11.09
N CYS A 290 -10.17 9.91 -11.37
CA CYS A 290 -11.05 10.21 -12.51
C CYS A 290 -10.49 9.70 -13.86
N ARG A 291 -9.17 9.47 -13.96
CA ARG A 291 -8.57 8.80 -15.12
C ARG A 291 -9.05 7.36 -15.26
N VAL A 292 -9.00 6.59 -14.19
CA VAL A 292 -9.43 5.18 -14.15
C VAL A 292 -10.94 5.10 -14.36
N LEU A 293 -11.73 5.95 -13.67
CA LEU A 293 -13.18 6.02 -13.86
C LEU A 293 -13.59 6.33 -15.31
N LYS A 294 -12.87 7.24 -15.99
CA LYS A 294 -13.13 7.51 -17.42
C LYS A 294 -12.80 6.32 -18.32
N VAL A 295 -11.80 5.53 -17.97
CA VAL A 295 -11.44 4.32 -18.73
C VAL A 295 -12.53 3.25 -18.55
N TYR A 296 -12.98 3.01 -17.32
CA TYR A 296 -14.12 2.13 -17.05
C TYR A 296 -15.40 2.60 -17.76
N ALA A 297 -15.73 3.89 -17.68
CA ALA A 297 -16.90 4.47 -18.36
C ALA A 297 -16.82 4.34 -19.89
N ARG A 298 -15.63 4.50 -20.49
CA ARG A 298 -15.43 4.30 -21.94
C ARG A 298 -15.58 2.84 -22.37
N LYS A 299 -15.05 1.90 -21.58
CA LYS A 299 -15.21 0.46 -21.86
C LYS A 299 -16.67 0.03 -21.72
N SER A 300 -17.32 0.50 -20.65
CA SER A 300 -18.76 0.29 -20.41
C SER A 300 -19.65 0.98 -21.45
N TYR A 301 -19.22 2.08 -22.09
CA TYR A 301 -19.96 2.70 -23.21
C TYR A 301 -19.71 2.02 -24.57
N LYS A 302 -18.55 1.36 -24.76
CA LYS A 302 -18.26 0.59 -25.98
C LYS A 302 -18.98 -0.76 -26.04
N GLN A 303 -19.22 -1.41 -24.90
CA GLN A 303 -19.96 -2.68 -24.83
C GLN A 303 -21.42 -2.60 -25.34
N PRO A 304 -22.24 -1.57 -25.00
CA PRO A 304 -23.59 -1.41 -25.51
C PRO A 304 -23.66 -1.20 -27.02
N LYS A 305 -22.71 -0.42 -27.60
CA LYS A 305 -22.73 -0.12 -29.03
C LYS A 305 -22.33 -1.31 -29.92
N GLN A 306 -21.46 -2.19 -29.44
CA GLN A 306 -21.11 -3.41 -30.19
C GLN A 306 -22.23 -4.47 -30.16
N GLN A 307 -22.98 -4.59 -29.06
CA GLN A 307 -24.16 -5.48 -29.01
C GLN A 307 -25.33 -4.98 -29.86
N ILE A 308 -25.59 -3.67 -29.89
CA ILE A 308 -26.69 -3.11 -30.71
C ILE A 308 -26.37 -3.19 -32.22
N ALA A 309 -25.12 -2.93 -32.62
CA ALA A 309 -24.72 -3.00 -34.03
C ALA A 309 -24.77 -4.44 -34.59
N HIS A 310 -24.41 -5.45 -33.78
CA HIS A 310 -24.47 -6.84 -34.21
C HIS A 310 -25.91 -7.38 -34.28
N SER A 311 -26.85 -6.80 -33.52
CA SER A 311 -28.27 -7.18 -33.57
C SER A 311 -29.02 -6.54 -34.75
N SER A 312 -28.63 -5.33 -35.19
CA SER A 312 -29.22 -4.69 -36.37
C SER A 312 -28.80 -5.33 -37.70
N SER A 313 -27.55 -5.80 -37.82
CA SER A 313 -27.07 -6.45 -39.05
C SER A 313 -27.70 -7.82 -39.30
N SER A 314 -28.02 -8.59 -38.25
CA SER A 314 -28.72 -9.88 -38.42
C SER A 314 -30.18 -9.72 -38.85
N MET A 315 -30.79 -8.57 -38.62
CA MET A 315 -32.20 -8.31 -38.97
C MET A 315 -32.37 -7.82 -40.42
N GLN A 316 -31.32 -7.29 -41.05
CA GLN A 316 -31.34 -6.88 -42.47
C GLN A 316 -31.10 -8.03 -43.46
N LEU A 317 -30.70 -9.23 -43.00
CA LEU A 317 -30.44 -10.38 -43.86
C LEU A 317 -31.70 -11.23 -44.19
N LEU A 318 -32.88 -10.86 -43.66
CA LEU A 318 -34.15 -11.57 -43.87
C LEU A 318 -35.13 -10.85 -44.81
N ALA A 319 -34.76 -9.73 -45.43
CA ALA A 319 -35.63 -9.05 -46.38
C ALA A 319 -35.65 -9.82 -47.73
N PRO A 320 -36.81 -10.31 -48.20
CA PRO A 320 -36.91 -10.95 -49.52
C PRO A 320 -36.62 -9.94 -50.63
N ALA A 321 -35.91 -10.39 -51.68
CA ALA A 321 -35.63 -9.57 -52.85
C ALA A 321 -36.93 -9.26 -53.62
N PRO A 322 -37.10 -8.04 -54.18
CA PRO A 322 -38.27 -7.69 -54.96
C PRO A 322 -38.25 -8.38 -56.32
N ASP A 323 -39.40 -8.93 -56.72
CA ASP A 323 -39.60 -9.65 -57.98
C ASP A 323 -39.37 -8.73 -59.19
N PRO A 324 -38.71 -9.21 -60.26
CA PRO A 324 -38.50 -8.45 -61.48
C PRO A 324 -39.79 -8.41 -62.33
N VAL A 325 -40.04 -7.23 -62.91
CA VAL A 325 -41.15 -6.89 -63.83
C VAL A 325 -40.98 -7.53 -65.20
#